data_AF-A0A355SY14-F1
#
_entry.id   AF-A0A355SY14-F1
#
_cell.length_a   1.000
_cell.length_b   1.000
_cell.length_c   1.000
_cell.angle_alpha   90.00
_cell.angle_beta   90.00
_cell.angle_gamma   90.00
#
_symmetry.space_group_name_H-M   'P 1'
#
loop_
_entity.id
_entity.type
_entity.pdbx_description
1 polymer ?
#
loop_
_entity_poly.entity_id
_entity_poly.type
_entity_poly.pdbx_seq_one_letter_code
_entity_poly.pdbx_strand_id
1 'polypeptide(L)'
;HKIFVSGTADFFFSDVKPPKGFESDTSFVGGLIDMLDLISPRPADDGTEVFDPSKEHRAAAAALLPSGATYIGIAPGAGDRRKLWPVDRYFELARKQLAIGRVPVFLLGP
;
A
#
# COMPACT_ATOMS: atom_id res chain seq x y z
N HIS A 1 7.74 -6.28 -29.32
CA HIS A 1 6.69 -6.60 -28.33
C HIS A 1 5.64 -7.46 -29.03
N LYS A 2 4.97 -8.38 -28.32
CA LYS A 2 3.93 -9.25 -28.92
C LYS A 2 2.51 -8.78 -28.66
N ILE A 3 2.28 -8.11 -27.53
CA ILE A 3 1.02 -7.51 -27.11
C ILE A 3 1.37 -6.21 -26.36
N PHE A 4 0.67 -5.12 -26.67
CA PHE A 4 0.74 -3.82 -26.02
C PHE A 4 -0.63 -3.45 -25.45
N VAL A 5 -0.65 -3.04 -24.18
CA VAL A 5 -1.87 -2.58 -23.49
C VAL A 5 -1.58 -1.28 -22.77
N SER A 6 -2.50 -0.33 -22.92
CA SER A 6 -2.48 0.99 -22.30
C SER A 6 -3.91 1.49 -22.10
N GLY A 7 -4.21 2.06 -20.93
CA GLY A 7 -5.47 2.77 -20.69
C GLY A 7 -5.56 4.14 -21.39
N THR A 8 -4.52 4.56 -22.12
CA THR A 8 -4.51 5.87 -22.82
C THR A 8 -5.55 5.93 -23.93
N ALA A 9 -6.24 7.06 -24.05
CA ALA A 9 -7.28 7.29 -25.05
C ALA A 9 -8.34 6.17 -25.05
N ASP A 10 -8.77 5.74 -23.86
CA ASP A 10 -9.76 4.67 -23.69
C ASP A 10 -9.39 3.38 -24.45
N PHE A 11 -8.14 2.95 -24.27
CA PHE A 11 -7.57 1.75 -24.91
C PHE A 11 -7.54 1.78 -26.44
N PHE A 12 -7.74 2.94 -27.09
CA PHE A 12 -7.83 3.03 -28.55
C PHE A 12 -6.61 2.43 -29.26
N PHE A 13 -5.41 2.69 -28.73
CA PHE A 13 -4.13 2.20 -29.27
C PHE A 13 -3.67 0.86 -28.69
N SER A 14 -4.49 0.19 -27.87
CA SER A 14 -4.16 -1.10 -27.28
C SER A 14 -4.49 -2.26 -28.21
N ASP A 15 -3.63 -3.29 -28.20
CA ASP A 15 -3.88 -4.56 -28.88
C ASP A 15 -5.02 -5.35 -28.23
N VAL A 16 -5.22 -5.18 -26.91
CA VAL A 16 -6.32 -5.75 -26.13
C VAL A 16 -7.17 -4.62 -25.55
N LYS A 17 -8.49 -4.72 -25.72
CA LYS A 17 -9.46 -3.70 -25.28
C LYS A 17 -10.44 -4.30 -24.28
N PRO A 18 -10.87 -3.50 -23.28
CA PRO A 18 -11.85 -3.96 -22.32
C PRO A 18 -13.23 -4.19 -22.96
N PRO A 19 -14.11 -4.99 -22.32
CA PRO A 19 -15.47 -5.21 -22.78
C PRO A 19 -16.30 -3.90 -22.75
N LYS A 20 -17.41 -3.87 -23.48
CA LYS A 20 -18.33 -2.73 -23.45
C LYS A 20 -18.85 -2.49 -22.03
N GLY A 21 -18.86 -1.23 -21.60
CA GLY A 21 -19.32 -0.84 -20.27
C GLY A 21 -18.30 -1.07 -19.16
N PHE A 22 -17.04 -1.34 -19.52
CA PHE A 22 -15.95 -1.39 -18.56
C PHE A 22 -15.70 -0.01 -17.95
N GLU A 23 -15.66 0.04 -16.63
CA GLU A 23 -15.24 1.20 -15.86
C GLU A 23 -13.91 0.86 -15.18
N SER A 24 -12.87 1.64 -15.44
CA SER A 24 -11.58 1.42 -14.79
C SER A 24 -11.61 1.90 -13.35
N ASP A 25 -10.85 1.22 -12.49
CA ASP A 25 -10.63 1.65 -11.11
C ASP A 25 -10.00 3.05 -11.06
N THR A 26 -10.54 3.90 -10.19
CA THR A 26 -10.06 5.30 -10.03
C THR A 26 -8.64 5.39 -9.47
N SER A 27 -8.15 4.34 -8.81
CA SER A 27 -6.80 4.28 -8.26
C SER A 27 -5.80 3.88 -9.33
N PHE A 28 -4.60 4.45 -9.28
CA PHE A 28 -3.53 4.09 -10.21
C PHE A 28 -3.21 2.59 -10.19
N VAL A 29 -3.11 2.00 -8.98
CA VAL A 29 -2.83 0.56 -8.82
C VAL A 29 -3.99 -0.28 -9.34
N GLY A 30 -5.23 0.10 -9.06
CA GLY A 30 -6.41 -0.58 -9.61
C GLY A 30 -6.41 -0.57 -11.14
N GLY A 31 -6.15 0.59 -11.77
CA GLY A 31 -6.03 0.66 -13.22
C GLY A 31 -4.88 -0.18 -13.80
N LEU A 32 -3.76 -0.33 -13.07
CA LEU A 32 -2.70 -1.29 -13.45
C LEU A 32 -3.19 -2.75 -13.36
N ILE A 33 -3.92 -3.10 -12.30
CA ILE A 33 -4.52 -4.43 -12.11
C ILE A 33 -5.54 -4.72 -13.20
N ASP A 34 -6.40 -3.76 -13.53
CA ASP A 34 -7.37 -3.88 -14.63
C ASP A 34 -6.67 -4.22 -15.95
N MET A 35 -5.58 -3.52 -16.28
CA MET A 35 -4.80 -3.83 -17.48
C MET A 35 -4.17 -5.22 -17.44
N LEU A 36 -3.74 -5.70 -16.27
CA LEU A 36 -3.23 -7.06 -16.09
C LEU A 36 -4.34 -8.10 -16.27
N ASP A 37 -5.53 -7.86 -15.73
CA ASP A 37 -6.69 -8.74 -15.84
C ASP A 37 -7.20 -8.85 -17.30
N LEU A 38 -6.96 -7.84 -18.14
CA LEU A 38 -7.27 -7.91 -19.58
C LEU A 38 -6.38 -8.90 -20.34
N ILE A 39 -5.15 -9.14 -19.89
CA ILE A 39 -4.16 -9.94 -20.61
C ILE A 39 -3.76 -11.22 -19.89
N SER A 40 -4.21 -11.39 -18.64
CA SER A 40 -3.92 -12.56 -17.84
C SER A 40 -5.19 -12.99 -17.09
N PRO A 41 -5.44 -14.30 -16.99
CA PRO A 41 -6.51 -14.77 -16.12
C PRO A 41 -6.20 -14.33 -14.70
N ARG A 42 -7.17 -13.69 -14.04
CA ARG A 42 -7.07 -13.42 -12.62
C ARG A 42 -6.85 -14.74 -11.89
N PRO A 43 -5.83 -14.86 -11.03
CA PRO A 43 -5.66 -16.04 -10.20
C PRO A 43 -6.94 -16.29 -9.41
N ALA A 44 -7.29 -17.56 -9.19
CA ALA A 44 -8.38 -17.87 -8.30
C ALA A 44 -8.06 -17.29 -6.92
N ASP A 45 -9.00 -16.52 -6.36
CA ASP A 45 -8.94 -16.15 -4.95
C ASP A 45 -9.29 -17.40 -4.15
N ASP A 46 -8.25 -18.14 -3.76
CA ASP A 46 -8.37 -19.34 -2.94
C ASP A 46 -8.42 -19.00 -1.44
N GLY A 47 -8.51 -17.72 -1.09
CA GLY A 47 -8.51 -17.22 0.28
C GLY A 47 -7.15 -17.33 0.97
N THR A 48 -6.08 -17.68 0.24
CA THR A 48 -4.73 -17.74 0.80
C THR A 48 -4.29 -16.33 1.18
N GLU A 49 -3.91 -16.16 2.45
CA GLU A 49 -3.26 -14.92 2.89
C GLU A 49 -1.96 -14.74 2.10
N VAL A 50 -1.93 -13.74 1.23
CA VAL A 50 -0.78 -13.41 0.36
C VAL A 50 0.44 -12.98 1.20
N PHE A 51 0.25 -12.67 2.48
CA PHE A 51 1.31 -12.22 3.37
C PHE A 51 1.11 -12.73 4.81
N ASP A 52 1.83 -13.79 5.18
CA ASP A 52 1.99 -14.25 6.56
C ASP A 52 3.43 -13.94 7.05
N PRO A 53 3.63 -13.00 8.00
CA PRO A 53 4.92 -12.77 8.60
C PRO A 53 5.48 -14.04 9.26
N SER A 54 6.75 -14.34 9.00
CA SER A 54 7.41 -15.52 9.57
C SER A 54 7.39 -15.49 11.11
N LYS A 55 7.57 -16.66 11.74
CA LYS A 55 7.61 -16.79 13.21
C LYS A 55 8.66 -15.87 13.84
N GLU A 56 9.80 -15.70 13.18
CA GLU A 56 10.89 -14.84 13.61
C GLU A 56 10.47 -13.37 13.62
N HIS A 57 9.78 -12.90 12.57
CA HIS A 57 9.25 -11.54 12.52
C HIS A 57 8.17 -11.30 13.57
N ARG A 58 7.30 -12.28 13.82
CA ARG A 58 6.27 -12.20 14.87
C ARG A 58 6.91 -12.13 16.26
N ALA A 59 7.96 -12.90 16.51
CA ALA A 59 8.72 -12.86 17.77
C ALA A 59 9.43 -11.52 17.95
N ALA A 60 10.07 -10.98 16.91
CA ALA A 60 10.70 -9.66 16.94
C ALA A 60 9.68 -8.55 17.22
N ALA A 61 8.51 -8.59 16.56
CA ALA A 61 7.42 -7.66 16.80
C ALA A 61 6.92 -7.74 18.26
N ALA A 62 6.73 -8.93 18.82
CA ALA A 62 6.30 -9.10 20.20
C ALA A 62 7.33 -8.59 21.23
N ALA A 63 8.63 -8.71 20.92
CA ALA A 63 9.69 -8.17 21.76
C ALA A 63 9.76 -6.63 21.72
N LEU A 64 9.56 -6.03 20.55
CA LEU A 64 9.59 -4.57 20.36
C LEU A 64 8.31 -3.87 20.78
N LEU A 65 7.17 -4.56 20.63
CA LEU A 65 5.82 -4.04 20.84
C LEU A 65 5.08 -4.98 21.80
N PRO A 66 5.46 -5.01 23.10
CA PRO A 66 4.81 -5.86 24.08
C PRO A 66 3.32 -5.54 24.21
N SER A 67 2.53 -6.54 24.59
CA SER A 67 1.09 -6.40 24.80
C SER A 67 0.78 -5.43 25.95
N GLY A 68 -0.42 -4.83 25.92
CA GLY A 68 -0.92 -3.93 26.96
C GLY A 68 -0.86 -2.45 26.61
N ALA A 69 -0.11 -2.05 25.58
CA ALA A 69 -0.11 -0.69 25.05
C ALA A 69 -0.93 -0.59 23.74
N THR A 70 -1.52 0.58 23.50
CA THR A 70 -2.06 0.94 22.18
C THR A 70 -0.98 1.70 21.41
N TYR A 71 -0.48 1.11 20.33
CA TYR A 71 0.56 1.69 19.50
C TYR A 71 -0.02 2.51 18.33
N ILE A 72 0.66 3.58 17.94
CA ILE A 72 0.35 4.35 16.74
C ILE A 72 1.59 4.44 15.85
N GLY A 73 1.51 3.85 14.66
CA GLY A 73 2.60 3.86 13.68
C GLY A 73 2.69 5.21 12.97
N ILE A 74 3.91 5.75 12.87
CA ILE A 74 4.22 7.00 12.15
C ILE A 74 5.33 6.69 11.15
N ALA A 75 5.04 6.85 9.85
CA ALA A 75 6.01 6.66 8.77
C ALA A 75 6.30 8.02 8.11
N PRO A 76 7.32 8.77 8.56
CA PRO A 76 7.59 10.11 8.06
C PRO A 76 8.32 10.14 6.70
N GLY A 77 8.79 8.98 6.21
CA GLY A 77 9.54 8.87 4.97
C GLY A 77 8.66 8.82 3.72
N ALA A 78 9.18 9.33 2.60
CA ALA A 78 8.58 9.23 1.29
C ALA A 78 9.69 9.18 0.21
N GLY A 79 9.44 8.47 -0.89
CA GLY A 79 10.36 8.41 -2.03
C GLY A 79 10.51 9.73 -2.80
N ASP A 80 9.65 10.72 -2.53
CA ASP A 80 9.74 12.07 -3.08
C ASP A 80 9.66 13.09 -1.94
N ARG A 81 10.66 13.97 -1.84
CA ARG A 81 10.76 14.99 -0.80
C ARG A 81 9.57 15.95 -0.76
N ARG A 82 8.91 16.18 -1.89
CA ARG A 82 7.72 17.06 -1.98
C ARG A 82 6.50 16.48 -1.27
N LYS A 83 6.50 15.16 -1.03
CA LYS A 83 5.45 14.45 -0.30
C LYS A 83 5.70 14.40 1.21
N LEU A 84 6.87 14.84 1.67
CA LEU A 84 7.21 14.85 3.09
C LEU A 84 6.43 15.95 3.82
N TRP A 85 5.77 15.58 4.91
CA TRP A 85 5.22 16.55 5.84
C TRP A 85 6.35 17.12 6.72
N PRO A 86 6.28 18.38 7.22
CA PRO A 86 7.34 18.94 8.04
C PRO A 86 7.62 18.09 9.29
N VAL A 87 8.89 17.83 9.55
CA VAL A 87 9.34 16.90 10.61
C VAL A 87 8.80 17.26 11.99
N ASP A 88 8.77 18.56 12.32
CA ASP A 88 8.29 19.05 13.61
C ASP A 88 6.82 18.70 13.88
N ARG A 89 6.02 18.57 12.81
CA ARG A 89 4.60 18.22 12.93
C ARG A 89 4.40 16.76 13.28
N TYR A 90 5.26 15.86 12.81
CA TYR A 90 5.26 14.47 13.28
C TYR A 90 5.58 14.38 14.77
N PHE A 91 6.55 15.17 15.25
CA PHE A 91 6.87 15.23 16.69
C PHE A 91 5.73 15.84 17.52
N GLU A 92 5.08 16.90 17.01
CA GLU A 92 3.89 17.49 17.63
C GLU A 92 2.77 16.44 17.77
N LEU A 93 2.49 15.69 16.70
CA LEU A 93 1.50 14.63 16.69
C LEU A 93 1.85 13.51 17.68
N ALA A 94 3.11 13.04 17.68
CA ALA A 94 3.57 11.98 18.58
C ALA A 94 3.37 12.38 20.06
N ARG A 95 3.70 13.62 20.43
CA ARG A 95 3.47 14.14 21.78
C ARG A 95 1.99 14.17 22.15
N LYS A 96 1.11 14.56 21.21
CA LYS A 96 -0.34 14.53 21.42
C LYS A 96 -0.87 13.11 21.63
N GLN A 97 -0.33 12.12 20.92
CA GLN A 97 -0.71 10.71 21.10
C GLN A 97 -0.24 10.16 22.45
N LEU A 98 0.98 10.51 22.88
CA LEU A 98 1.48 10.18 24.22
C LEU A 98 0.58 10.74 25.32
N ALA A 99 0.14 11.99 25.19
CA ALA A 99 -0.72 12.64 26.17
C ALA A 99 -2.09 11.95 26.36
N ILE A 100 -2.56 11.18 25.37
CA ILE A 100 -3.80 10.39 25.44
C ILE A 100 -3.55 8.89 25.68
N GLY A 101 -2.35 8.52 26.11
CA GLY A 101 -2.01 7.15 26.52
C GLY A 101 -1.68 6.18 25.38
N ARG A 102 -1.38 6.68 24.17
CA ARG A 102 -0.91 5.86 23.04
C ARG A 102 0.59 5.98 22.87
N VAL A 103 1.24 4.90 22.43
CA VAL A 103 2.70 4.84 22.23
C VAL A 103 3.04 5.05 20.74
N PRO A 104 3.67 6.17 20.36
CA PRO A 104 4.11 6.40 18.99
C PRO A 104 5.27 5.48 18.62
N VAL A 105 5.19 4.87 17.45
CA VAL A 105 6.24 4.03 16.87
C VAL A 105 6.62 4.59 15.52
N PHE A 106 7.88 5.03 15.38
CA PHE A 106 8.39 5.55 14.11
C PHE A 106 8.88 4.41 13.23
N LEU A 107 8.24 4.24 12.08
CA LEU A 107 8.61 3.27 11.05
C LEU A 107 9.45 3.99 10.01
N LEU A 108 10.74 3.69 10.01
CA LEU A 108 11.68 4.22 9.02
C LEU A 108 11.88 3.13 7.96
N GLY A 109 11.84 3.54 6.69
CA GLY A 109 12.23 2.64 5.61
C GLY A 109 13.70 2.22 5.74
N PRO A 110 14.12 1.16 5.02
CA PRO A 110 15.55 0.87 4.86
C PRO A 110 16.31 2.04 4.23
#